data_AF-R9AG25-F1
#
_entry.id   AF-R9AG25-F1
#
_cell.length_a   1.000
_cell.length_b   1.000
_cell.length_c   1.000
_cell.angle_alpha   90.00
_cell.angle_beta   90.00
_cell.angle_gamma   90.00
#
_symmetry.space_group_name_H-M   'P 1'
#
loop_
_entity.id
_entity.type
_entity.pdbx_description
1 polymer ?
#
loop_
_entity_poly.entity_id
_entity_poly.type
_entity_poly.pdbx_seq_one_letter_code
_entity_poly.pdbx_strand_id
1 'polypeptide(L)'
;MSLSRNNPVISEFGFKIDSNAIECSASVIKPSSLEYGNRLQIQPSEPDVEWDRNSQNMTFFKPATINNWKLFAFGRPDEYEWLTNFLKDVVAVCMKRGMTVLHEPAICFLRNENASVKTILNESKRLNVKTDFVLTTCKFEKSNTYTVI
;
A
#
# COMPACT_ATOMS: atom_id res chain seq x y z
N MET A 1 -30.37 30.84 12.04
CA MET A 1 -30.37 32.04 12.91
C MET A 1 -28.96 32.61 12.89
N SER A 2 -28.76 33.79 12.28
CA SER A 2 -27.45 34.45 12.14
C SER A 2 -27.20 35.37 13.34
N LEU A 3 -26.04 35.24 13.98
CA LEU A 3 -25.66 35.85 15.25
C LEU A 3 -25.10 37.29 15.16
N SER A 4 -25.22 38.01 14.05
CA SER A 4 -24.45 39.26 13.86
C SER A 4 -25.22 40.51 13.43
N ARG A 5 -26.55 40.47 13.28
CA ARG A 5 -27.26 41.65 12.72
C ARG A 5 -27.18 42.92 13.59
N ASN A 6 -26.93 42.80 14.90
CA ASN A 6 -26.88 43.93 15.84
C ASN A 6 -25.64 43.87 16.76
N ASN A 7 -24.42 43.75 16.21
CA ASN A 7 -23.23 43.91 17.05
C ASN A 7 -22.90 45.41 17.19
N PRO A 8 -23.03 46.01 18.39
CA PRO A 8 -22.85 47.45 18.60
C PRO A 8 -21.43 47.92 18.28
N VAL A 9 -20.43 47.05 18.43
CA VAL A 9 -19.03 47.36 18.11
C VAL A 9 -18.86 47.53 16.60
N ILE A 10 -19.50 46.69 15.78
CA ILE A 10 -19.40 46.77 14.31
C ILE A 10 -19.97 48.12 13.81
N SER A 11 -21.08 48.58 14.41
CA SER A 11 -21.68 49.88 14.09
C SER A 11 -20.88 51.08 14.58
N GLU A 12 -20.25 51.01 15.75
CA GLU A 12 -19.46 52.10 16.33
C GLU A 12 -18.21 52.41 15.49
N PHE A 13 -17.58 51.39 14.92
CA PHE A 13 -16.42 51.54 14.04
C PHE A 13 -16.79 51.68 12.55
N GLY A 14 -18.08 51.75 12.20
CA GLY A 14 -18.55 51.97 10.83
C GLY A 14 -18.37 50.80 9.85
N PHE A 15 -18.12 49.59 10.35
CA PHE A 15 -17.96 48.41 9.50
C PHE A 15 -19.32 47.89 9.00
N LYS A 16 -19.35 47.39 7.76
CA LYS A 16 -20.51 46.69 7.19
C LYS A 16 -20.07 45.29 6.79
N ILE A 17 -20.72 44.28 7.35
CA ILE A 17 -20.52 42.89 6.95
C ILE A 17 -21.52 42.57 5.84
N ASP A 18 -21.01 42.23 4.67
CA ASP A 18 -21.84 41.66 3.60
C ASP A 18 -22.36 40.29 4.04
N SER A 19 -23.66 40.08 3.91
CA SER A 19 -24.30 38.80 4.24
C SER A 19 -24.09 37.73 3.17
N ASN A 20 -23.59 38.10 2.00
CA ASN A 20 -23.35 37.21 0.89
C ASN A 20 -21.97 36.58 0.95
N ALA A 21 -21.85 35.33 0.50
CA ALA A 21 -20.55 34.71 0.33
C ALA A 21 -19.79 35.42 -0.79
N ILE A 22 -18.48 35.62 -0.59
CA ILE A 22 -17.61 36.14 -1.65
C ILE A 22 -17.35 35.01 -2.64
N GLU A 23 -17.73 35.22 -3.89
CA GLU A 23 -17.37 34.33 -4.99
C GLU A 23 -15.88 34.49 -5.31
N CYS A 24 -15.18 33.36 -5.41
CA CYS A 24 -13.78 33.33 -5.76
C CYS A 24 -13.59 32.63 -7.10
N SER A 25 -12.83 33.25 -7.99
CA SER A 25 -12.37 32.58 -9.21
C SER A 25 -11.23 31.62 -8.86
N ALA A 26 -11.46 30.34 -9.06
CA ALA A 26 -10.46 29.30 -8.91
C ALA A 26 -10.30 28.53 -10.22
N SER A 27 -9.11 27.94 -10.41
CA SER A 27 -8.82 27.01 -11.50
C SER A 27 -8.65 25.60 -10.95
N VAL A 28 -9.31 24.62 -11.58
CA VAL A 28 -9.08 23.20 -11.28
C VAL A 28 -7.93 22.70 -12.15
N ILE A 29 -6.86 22.23 -11.52
CA ILE A 29 -5.74 21.61 -12.24
C ILE A 29 -6.18 20.22 -12.70
N LYS A 30 -6.03 19.95 -14.00
CA LYS A 30 -6.31 18.62 -14.54
C LYS A 30 -5.32 17.61 -13.96
N PRO A 31 -5.78 16.41 -13.58
CA PRO A 31 -4.88 15.38 -13.08
C PRO A 31 -3.87 14.98 -14.16
N SER A 32 -2.69 14.56 -13.71
CA SER A 32 -1.61 14.10 -14.60
C SER A 32 -1.87 12.67 -15.09
N SER A 33 -1.30 12.30 -16.23
CA SER A 33 -1.23 10.90 -16.66
C SER A 33 -0.18 10.13 -15.85
N LEU A 34 -0.40 8.84 -15.70
CA LEU A 34 0.62 7.89 -15.22
C LEU A 34 1.18 7.09 -16.38
N GLU A 35 2.50 6.96 -16.42
CA GLU A 35 3.21 6.15 -17.41
C GLU A 35 3.57 4.77 -16.85
N TYR A 36 3.30 3.74 -17.65
CA TYR A 36 3.51 2.32 -17.35
C TYR A 36 4.50 1.70 -18.35
N GLY A 37 4.71 0.39 -18.28
CA GLY A 37 5.57 -0.34 -19.20
C GLY A 37 5.23 -0.04 -20.67
N ASN A 38 6.24 -0.06 -21.53
CA ASN A 38 6.11 0.28 -22.96
C ASN A 38 5.63 1.73 -23.24
N ARG A 39 5.84 2.66 -22.30
CA ARG A 39 5.43 4.07 -22.40
C ARG A 39 3.92 4.26 -22.56
N LEU A 40 3.13 3.28 -22.10
CA LEU A 40 1.68 3.38 -22.08
C LEU A 40 1.27 4.38 -21.00
N GLN A 41 0.41 5.33 -21.36
CA GLN A 41 -0.08 6.35 -20.43
C GLN A 41 -1.57 6.18 -20.16
N ILE A 42 -1.96 6.29 -18.89
CA ILE A 42 -3.36 6.29 -18.49
C ILE A 42 -3.73 7.61 -17.82
N GLN A 43 -4.95 8.08 -18.11
CA GLN A 43 -5.59 9.15 -17.35
C GLN A 43 -6.46 8.51 -16.25
N PRO A 44 -6.66 9.21 -15.13
CA PRO A 44 -7.58 8.73 -14.11
C PRO A 44 -9.02 8.70 -14.65
N SER A 45 -9.83 7.80 -14.10
CA SER A 45 -11.26 7.80 -14.35
C SER A 45 -11.94 8.98 -13.67
N GLU A 46 -12.77 9.70 -14.40
CA GLU A 46 -13.71 10.66 -13.84
C GLU A 46 -14.98 9.95 -13.35
N PRO A 47 -15.66 10.44 -12.30
CA PRO A 47 -15.38 11.68 -11.55
C PRO A 47 -14.42 11.51 -10.37
N ASP A 48 -14.16 10.28 -9.91
CA ASP A 48 -13.48 10.01 -8.63
C ASP A 48 -11.94 10.14 -8.69
N VAL A 49 -11.39 10.41 -9.88
CA VAL A 49 -9.96 10.59 -10.15
C VAL A 49 -9.14 9.38 -9.67
N GLU A 50 -9.50 8.19 -10.15
CA GLU A 50 -8.85 6.93 -9.79
C GLU A 50 -8.06 6.34 -10.97
N TRP A 51 -6.88 5.78 -10.70
CA TRP A 51 -6.06 5.10 -11.71
C TRP A 51 -6.20 3.58 -11.68
N ASP A 52 -6.77 3.01 -10.61
CA ASP A 52 -6.66 1.59 -10.31
C ASP A 52 -7.33 0.72 -11.39
N ARG A 53 -8.59 1.02 -11.74
CA ARG A 53 -9.37 0.28 -12.77
C ARG A 53 -8.66 0.26 -14.12
N ASN A 54 -8.16 1.41 -14.56
CA ASN A 54 -7.47 1.55 -15.85
C ASN A 54 -6.08 0.90 -15.83
N SER A 55 -5.47 0.78 -14.65
CA SER A 55 -4.14 0.19 -14.51
C SER A 55 -4.14 -1.33 -14.43
N GLN A 56 -5.28 -2.02 -14.23
CA GLN A 56 -5.31 -3.45 -13.86
C GLN A 56 -4.63 -4.43 -14.83
N ASN A 57 -4.55 -4.07 -16.11
CA ASN A 57 -3.89 -4.87 -17.15
C ASN A 57 -2.56 -4.26 -17.63
N MET A 58 -2.06 -3.24 -16.92
CA MET A 58 -0.78 -2.61 -17.21
C MET A 58 0.36 -3.30 -16.45
N THR A 59 1.53 -3.32 -17.08
CA THR A 59 2.79 -3.74 -16.46
C THR A 59 3.50 -2.55 -15.85
N PHE A 60 4.31 -2.77 -14.82
CA PHE A 60 5.08 -1.69 -14.20
C PHE A 60 6.00 -0.99 -15.21
N PHE A 61 6.21 0.32 -15.04
CA PHE A 61 7.14 1.11 -15.86
C PHE A 61 8.54 0.49 -15.89
N LYS A 62 9.02 0.04 -14.72
CA LYS A 62 10.27 -0.70 -14.57
C LYS A 62 10.02 -1.91 -13.66
N PRO A 63 9.70 -3.08 -14.24
CA PRO A 63 9.44 -4.26 -13.43
C PRO A 63 10.73 -4.79 -12.78
N ALA A 64 10.60 -5.37 -11.59
CA ALA A 64 11.71 -6.00 -10.88
C ALA A 64 11.81 -7.49 -11.20
N THR A 65 13.02 -8.03 -11.04
CA THR A 65 13.30 -9.46 -11.07
C THR A 65 13.58 -9.95 -9.66
N ILE A 66 12.78 -10.88 -9.18
CA ILE A 66 12.95 -11.57 -7.90
C ILE A 66 13.67 -12.88 -8.18
N ASN A 67 14.96 -12.94 -7.82
CA ASN A 67 15.75 -14.16 -8.02
C ASN A 67 15.57 -15.10 -6.84
N ASN A 68 15.72 -14.57 -5.62
CA ASN A 68 15.61 -15.36 -4.40
C ASN A 68 14.66 -14.68 -3.42
N TRP A 69 13.67 -15.41 -2.94
CA TRP A 69 12.74 -14.91 -1.94
C TRP A 69 12.37 -15.98 -0.93
N LYS A 70 11.92 -15.53 0.23
CA LYS A 70 11.58 -16.40 1.36
C LYS A 70 10.21 -16.07 1.90
N LEU A 71 9.57 -17.09 2.45
CA LEU A 71 8.35 -16.93 3.21
C LEU A 71 8.59 -17.36 4.65
N PHE A 72 8.38 -16.44 5.59
CA PHE A 72 8.28 -16.76 7.01
C PHE A 72 6.82 -16.98 7.39
N ALA A 73 6.49 -18.22 7.71
CA ALA A 73 5.16 -18.62 8.15
C ALA A 73 5.16 -18.85 9.66
N PHE A 74 4.37 -18.09 10.41
CA PHE A 74 4.32 -18.22 11.87
C PHE A 74 3.22 -19.20 12.30
N GLY A 75 3.59 -20.44 12.58
CA GLY A 75 2.66 -21.50 12.95
C GLY A 75 3.15 -22.88 12.52
N ARG A 76 2.21 -23.80 12.32
CA ARG A 76 2.49 -25.17 11.88
C ARG A 76 2.04 -25.37 10.42
N PRO A 77 2.71 -26.23 9.63
CA PRO A 77 2.38 -26.43 8.22
C PRO A 77 0.92 -26.79 7.91
N ASP A 78 0.27 -27.54 8.81
CA ASP A 78 -1.14 -27.94 8.73
C ASP A 78 -2.12 -26.76 8.79
N GLU A 79 -1.71 -25.63 9.36
CA GLU A 79 -2.54 -24.41 9.40
C GLU A 79 -2.51 -23.62 8.08
N TYR A 80 -1.67 -24.05 7.13
CA TYR A 80 -1.35 -23.33 5.89
C TYR A 80 -1.70 -24.15 4.63
N GLU A 81 -2.74 -24.97 4.66
CA GLU A 81 -3.20 -25.70 3.46
C GLU A 81 -3.48 -24.78 2.25
N TRP A 82 -3.91 -23.53 2.52
CA TRP A 82 -4.16 -22.49 1.53
C TRP A 82 -2.89 -21.88 0.91
N LEU A 83 -1.73 -22.07 1.54
CA LEU A 83 -0.52 -21.31 1.23
C LEU A 83 0.01 -21.59 -0.17
N THR A 84 -0.07 -22.84 -0.62
CA THR A 84 0.37 -23.21 -1.97
C THR A 84 -0.42 -22.47 -3.04
N ASN A 85 -1.74 -22.34 -2.89
CA ASN A 85 -2.58 -21.63 -3.84
C ASN A 85 -2.32 -20.12 -3.78
N PHE A 86 -2.23 -19.57 -2.57
CA PHE A 86 -1.88 -18.17 -2.37
C PHE A 86 -0.54 -17.81 -3.04
N LEU A 87 0.50 -18.64 -2.88
CA LEU A 87 1.80 -18.39 -3.51
C LEU A 87 1.73 -18.44 -5.04
N LYS A 88 0.94 -19.36 -5.61
CA LYS A 88 0.67 -19.39 -7.05
C LYS A 88 0.00 -18.10 -7.53
N ASP A 89 -1.00 -17.62 -6.78
CA ASP A 89 -1.72 -16.39 -7.11
C ASP A 89 -0.80 -15.17 -7.03
N VAL A 90 0.05 -15.08 -6.00
CA VAL A 90 1.05 -14.01 -5.86
C VAL A 90 1.99 -14.00 -7.07
N VAL A 91 2.55 -15.15 -7.43
CA VAL A 91 3.46 -15.26 -8.59
C VAL A 91 2.73 -14.90 -9.88
N ALA A 92 1.50 -15.37 -10.07
CA ALA A 92 0.69 -15.05 -11.25
C ALA A 92 0.41 -13.55 -11.36
N VAL A 93 0.09 -12.87 -10.25
CA VAL A 93 -0.09 -11.41 -10.22
C VAL A 93 1.22 -10.70 -10.54
N CYS A 94 2.35 -11.08 -9.93
CA CYS A 94 3.66 -10.50 -10.24
C CYS A 94 3.99 -10.59 -11.74
N MET A 95 3.81 -11.78 -12.33
CA MET A 95 4.06 -12.01 -13.76
C MET A 95 3.09 -11.22 -14.65
N LYS A 96 1.81 -11.15 -14.30
CA LYS A 96 0.81 -10.31 -14.99
C LYS A 96 1.23 -8.83 -15.00
N ARG A 97 1.89 -8.36 -13.94
CA ARG A 97 2.39 -6.98 -13.82
C ARG A 97 3.78 -6.76 -14.45
N GLY A 98 4.31 -7.77 -15.15
CA GLY A 98 5.59 -7.71 -15.86
C GLY A 98 6.81 -7.99 -14.98
N MET A 99 6.64 -8.29 -13.69
CA MET A 99 7.74 -8.73 -12.83
C MET A 99 8.17 -10.15 -13.20
N THR A 100 9.44 -10.46 -12.98
CA THR A 100 9.95 -11.82 -13.16
C THR A 100 10.20 -12.47 -11.80
N VAL A 101 9.60 -13.63 -11.57
CA VAL A 101 9.86 -14.46 -10.37
C VAL A 101 10.47 -15.76 -10.83
N LEU A 102 11.76 -15.98 -10.53
CA LEU A 102 12.51 -17.10 -11.10
C LEU A 102 12.31 -18.42 -10.36
N HIS A 103 12.09 -18.35 -9.04
CA HIS A 103 12.11 -19.52 -8.16
C HIS A 103 10.93 -19.50 -7.19
N GLU A 104 10.50 -20.69 -6.76
CA GLU A 104 9.57 -20.83 -5.63
C GLU A 104 10.23 -20.30 -4.34
N PRO A 105 9.43 -19.73 -3.42
CA PRO A 105 9.99 -19.19 -2.18
C PRO A 105 10.49 -20.32 -1.28
N ALA A 106 11.61 -20.10 -0.60
CA ALA A 106 11.98 -20.97 0.51
C ALA A 106 11.06 -20.67 1.71
N ILE A 107 10.23 -21.65 2.08
CA ILE A 107 9.28 -21.53 3.19
C ILE A 107 9.96 -21.95 4.49
N CYS A 108 9.91 -21.09 5.51
CA CYS A 108 10.40 -21.39 6.85
C CYS A 108 9.28 -21.18 7.86
N PHE A 109 8.95 -22.25 8.59
CA PHE A 109 7.96 -22.21 9.67
C PHE A 109 8.62 -21.81 10.98
N LEU A 110 8.12 -20.72 11.57
CA LEU A 110 8.57 -20.19 12.85
C LEU A 110 7.46 -20.45 13.89
N ARG A 111 7.84 -20.92 15.08
CA ARG A 111 6.88 -21.46 16.04
C ARG A 111 6.06 -20.40 16.77
N ASN A 112 6.57 -19.19 16.94
CA ASN A 112 5.95 -18.21 17.83
C ASN A 112 6.12 -16.77 17.31
N GLU A 113 5.02 -16.19 16.83
CA GLU A 113 4.94 -14.78 16.39
C GLU A 113 5.01 -13.77 17.54
N ASN A 114 4.76 -14.22 18.77
CA ASN A 114 4.89 -13.44 19.99
C ASN A 114 6.19 -13.74 20.75
N ALA A 115 7.12 -14.47 20.13
CA ALA A 115 8.45 -14.61 20.69
C ALA A 115 9.12 -13.24 20.83
N SER A 116 10.14 -13.17 21.69
CA SER A 116 10.91 -11.93 21.81
C SER A 116 11.49 -11.54 20.45
N VAL A 117 11.52 -10.23 20.17
CA VAL A 117 12.10 -9.65 18.95
C VAL A 117 13.50 -10.23 18.64
N LYS A 118 14.32 -10.43 19.68
CA LYS A 118 15.66 -11.02 19.56
C LYS A 118 15.63 -12.46 19.08
N THR A 119 14.64 -13.24 19.50
CA THR A 119 14.47 -14.64 19.07
C THR A 119 14.13 -14.70 17.58
N ILE A 120 13.19 -13.88 17.13
CA ILE A 120 12.77 -13.79 15.72
C ILE A 120 13.93 -13.31 14.83
N LEU A 121 14.70 -12.31 15.29
CA LEU A 121 15.91 -11.85 14.61
C LEU A 121 17.00 -12.92 14.53
N ASN A 122 17.18 -13.71 15.58
CA ASN A 122 18.19 -14.76 15.58
C ASN A 122 17.79 -15.94 14.68
N GLU A 123 16.51 -16.30 14.66
CA GLU A 123 16.00 -17.34 13.75
C GLU A 123 16.08 -16.89 12.29
N SER A 124 15.69 -15.65 11.97
CA SER A 124 15.83 -15.09 10.62
C SER A 124 17.30 -14.94 10.18
N LYS A 125 18.20 -14.49 11.07
CA LYS A 125 19.64 -14.42 10.79
C LYS A 125 20.29 -15.77 10.57
N ARG A 126 19.82 -16.84 11.22
CA ARG A 126 20.30 -18.22 10.94
C ARG A 126 19.93 -18.68 9.54
N LEU A 127 18.88 -18.10 8.97
CA LEU A 127 18.40 -18.36 7.62
C LEU A 127 19.03 -17.41 6.59
N ASN A 128 20.16 -16.74 6.91
CA ASN A 128 20.83 -15.79 6.01
C ASN A 128 21.34 -16.48 4.73
N VAL A 129 20.49 -16.50 3.72
CA VAL A 129 20.86 -16.70 2.32
C VAL A 129 20.55 -15.38 1.63
N LYS A 130 21.35 -15.01 0.64
CA LYS A 130 21.10 -13.82 -0.19
C LYS A 130 19.65 -13.86 -0.69
N THR A 131 18.82 -12.97 -0.14
CA THR A 131 17.38 -12.92 -0.37
C THR A 131 17.04 -11.52 -0.85
N ASP A 132 16.36 -11.43 -1.98
CA ASP A 132 15.95 -10.16 -2.59
C ASP A 132 14.64 -9.66 -1.94
N PHE A 133 13.81 -10.57 -1.45
CA PHE A 133 12.49 -10.28 -0.89
C PHE A 133 12.08 -11.30 0.20
N VAL A 134 11.50 -10.82 1.30
CA VAL A 134 10.94 -11.66 2.37
C VAL A 134 9.46 -11.36 2.49
N LEU A 135 8.64 -12.40 2.33
CA LEU A 135 7.22 -12.38 2.64
C LEU A 135 7.02 -13.01 4.02
N THR A 136 6.10 -12.46 4.81
CA THR A 136 5.84 -12.97 6.16
C THR A 136 4.34 -13.03 6.40
N THR A 137 3.87 -14.14 6.98
CA THR A 137 2.48 -14.24 7.46
C THR A 137 2.42 -13.87 8.94
N CYS A 138 1.44 -13.06 9.32
CA CYS A 138 1.14 -12.76 10.72
C CYS A 138 -0.29 -13.22 11.00
N LYS A 139 -0.52 -13.97 12.08
CA LYS A 139 -1.90 -14.36 12.45
C LYS A 139 -2.64 -13.22 13.14
N PHE A 140 -1.90 -12.34 13.81
CA PHE A 140 -2.45 -11.20 14.54
C PHE A 140 -2.02 -9.87 13.93
N GLU A 141 -2.97 -8.93 13.88
CA GLU A 141 -2.76 -7.56 13.41
C GLU A 141 -1.73 -6.80 14.26
N LYS A 142 -1.69 -7.08 15.56
CA LYS A 142 -0.67 -6.58 16.50
C LYS A 142 0.29 -7.70 16.90
N SER A 143 1.12 -8.12 15.96
CA SER A 143 2.17 -9.12 16.19
C SER A 143 3.51 -8.43 16.45
N ASN A 144 4.27 -8.92 17.44
CA ASN A 144 5.63 -8.44 17.67
C ASN A 144 6.50 -8.63 16.42
N THR A 145 6.25 -9.67 15.62
CA THR A 145 6.90 -9.91 14.33
C THR A 145 6.90 -8.71 13.39
N TYR A 146 5.81 -7.92 13.34
CA TYR A 146 5.70 -6.77 12.45
C TYR A 146 6.74 -5.68 12.76
N THR A 147 7.18 -5.59 14.02
CA THR A 147 8.18 -4.60 14.43
C THR A 147 9.62 -5.00 14.10
N VAL A 148 9.83 -6.22 13.59
CA VAL A 148 11.14 -6.89 13.56
C VAL A 148 11.65 -7.17 12.16
N ILE A 149 10.74 -7.42 11.22
CA ILE A 149 11.03 -7.77 9.82
C ILE A 149 10.88 -6.53 8.96
#